data_AF-A0A943K1Q5-F1
#
_entry.id   AF-A0A943K1Q5-F1
#
_cell.length_a   1.000
_cell.length_b   1.000
_cell.length_c   1.000
_cell.angle_alpha   90.00
_cell.angle_beta   90.00
_cell.angle_gamma   90.00
#
_symmetry.space_group_name_H-M   'P 1'
#
loop_
_entity.id
_entity.type
_entity.pdbx_description
1 polymer ?
#
loop_
_entity_poly.entity_id
_entity_poly.type
_entity_poly.pdbx_seq_one_letter_code
_entity_poly.pdbx_strand_id
1 'polypeptide(L)'
;MKNVNKDIVSWLEDIVEENNSRIERKEWKSKYNSYVVYDYEPFCTDGFEINLVITSYDEAYLNFIKYLYDEKVSTIDYLNSCISQ
;
A
#
# COMPACT_ATOMS: atom_id res chain seq x y z
N MET A 1 -1.82 -4.81 4.50
CA MET A 1 -2.48 -4.45 3.23
C MET A 1 -1.81 -5.19 2.09
N LYS A 2 -2.57 -5.65 1.09
CA LYS A 2 -2.04 -6.45 -0.03
C LYS A 2 -2.22 -5.71 -1.35
N ASN A 3 -1.28 -5.90 -2.28
CA ASN A 3 -1.30 -5.32 -3.62
C ASN A 3 -1.57 -3.79 -3.62
N VAL A 4 -0.78 -3.07 -2.83
CA VAL A 4 -0.87 -1.61 -2.74
C VAL A 4 -0.35 -0.98 -4.02
N ASN A 5 -1.06 0.01 -4.56
CA ASN A 5 -0.61 0.73 -5.75
C ASN A 5 0.69 1.50 -5.43
N LYS A 6 1.73 1.30 -6.26
CA LYS A 6 3.05 1.93 -6.12
C LYS A 6 2.97 3.44 -5.95
N ASP A 7 2.07 4.11 -6.68
CA ASP A 7 1.97 5.57 -6.70
C ASP A 7 1.47 6.15 -5.37
N ILE A 8 0.79 5.35 -4.56
CA ILE A 8 0.27 5.77 -3.24
C ILE A 8 1.11 5.21 -2.08
N VAL A 9 2.15 4.42 -2.33
CA VAL A 9 2.96 3.79 -1.27
C VAL A 9 3.64 4.85 -0.41
N SER A 10 4.28 5.85 -1.01
CA SER A 10 4.95 6.91 -0.25
C SER A 10 3.97 7.68 0.63
N TRP A 11 2.81 8.04 0.08
CA TRP A 11 1.74 8.67 0.84
C TRP A 11 1.24 7.79 2.00
N LEU A 12 1.12 6.47 1.79
CA LEU A 12 0.73 5.55 2.84
C LEU A 12 1.80 5.43 3.93
N GLU A 13 3.08 5.49 3.57
CA GLU A 13 4.20 5.50 4.51
C GLU A 13 4.12 6.73 5.44
N ASP A 14 3.89 7.91 4.87
CA ASP A 14 3.72 9.15 5.63
C ASP A 14 2.52 9.07 6.58
N ILE A 15 1.36 8.61 6.09
CA ILE A 15 0.14 8.47 6.91
C ILE A 15 0.33 7.48 8.07
N VAL A 16 1.04 6.38 7.84
CA VAL A 16 1.30 5.39 8.90
C VAL A 16 2.16 6.01 10.01
N GLU A 17 3.20 6.75 9.66
CA GLU A 17 4.08 7.43 10.61
C GLU A 17 3.33 8.52 11.39
N GLU A 18 2.53 9.34 10.71
CA GLU A 18 1.71 10.40 11.33
C GLU A 18 0.65 9.85 12.32
N ASN A 19 0.16 8.63 12.08
CA ASN A 19 -0.88 8.00 12.89
C ASN A 19 -0.34 7.02 13.94
N ASN A 20 0.85 7.30 14.50
CA ASN A 20 1.47 6.53 15.58
C ASN A 20 1.55 5.01 15.28
N SER A 21 1.73 4.67 14.01
CA SER A 21 1.80 3.30 13.54
C SER A 21 3.14 3.07 12.85
N ARG A 22 3.52 1.82 12.64
CA ARG A 22 4.81 1.46 12.04
C ARG A 22 4.62 0.44 10.92
N ILE A 23 5.47 0.53 9.92
CA ILE A 23 5.57 -0.48 8.88
C ILE A 23 6.61 -1.51 9.34
N GLU A 24 6.15 -2.72 9.65
CA GLU A 24 7.07 -3.80 10.01
C GLU A 24 7.67 -4.47 8.79
N ARG A 25 6.92 -4.54 7.70
CA ARG A 25 7.36 -5.23 6.50
C ARG A 25 6.82 -4.56 5.25
N LYS A 26 7.70 -4.31 4.29
CA LYS A 26 7.38 -3.90 2.92
C LYS A 26 8.03 -4.91 2.00
N GLU A 27 7.22 -5.58 1.18
CA GLU A 27 7.71 -6.62 0.28
C GLU A 27 7.18 -6.43 -1.13
N TRP A 28 8.05 -6.74 -2.08
CA TRP A 28 7.76 -6.86 -3.48
C TRP A 28 7.68 -8.33 -3.82
N LYS A 29 6.46 -8.85 -3.95
CA LYS A 29 6.20 -10.25 -4.28
C LYS A 29 5.91 -10.40 -5.77
N SER A 30 6.58 -11.31 -6.45
CA SER A 30 6.31 -11.53 -7.88
C SER A 30 4.90 -12.07 -8.10
N LYS A 31 4.23 -11.54 -9.14
CA LYS A 31 2.93 -12.03 -9.64
C LYS A 31 3.04 -13.43 -10.27
N TYR A 32 4.22 -13.78 -10.78
CA TYR A 32 4.43 -14.99 -11.57
C TYR A 32 5.04 -16.14 -10.77
N ASN A 33 5.80 -15.84 -9.71
CA ASN A 33 6.46 -16.84 -8.88
C ASN A 33 6.38 -16.45 -7.41
N SER A 34 5.62 -17.21 -6.62
CA SER A 34 5.39 -16.95 -5.20
C SER A 34 6.65 -17.05 -4.33
N TYR A 35 7.72 -17.69 -4.81
CA TYR A 35 9.00 -17.79 -4.11
C TYR A 35 9.89 -16.56 -4.31
N VAL A 36 9.57 -15.70 -5.28
CA VAL A 36 10.35 -14.48 -5.56
C VAL A 36 9.76 -13.33 -4.77
N VAL A 37 10.45 -12.95 -3.70
CA VAL A 37 10.10 -11.86 -2.80
C VAL A 37 11.34 -11.02 -2.52
N TYR A 38 11.20 -9.70 -2.65
CA TYR A 38 12.24 -8.74 -2.29
C TYR A 38 11.76 -7.85 -1.14
N ASP A 39 12.67 -7.54 -0.22
CA ASP A 39 12.51 -6.54 0.84
C ASP A 39 12.95 -5.13 0.40
N TYR A 40 13.45 -5.00 -0.84
CA TYR A 40 13.79 -3.75 -1.51
C TYR A 40 13.04 -3.62 -2.84
N GLU A 41 13.01 -2.41 -3.39
CA GLU A 41 12.38 -2.14 -4.69
C GLU A 41 13.18 -2.79 -5.84
N PRO A 42 12.59 -3.73 -6.61
CA PRO A 42 13.26 -4.36 -7.74
C PRO A 42 13.35 -3.40 -8.95
N PHE A 43 14.35 -3.60 -9.81
CA PHE A 43 14.56 -2.76 -11.01
C PHE A 43 13.36 -2.73 -11.97
N CYS A 44 12.59 -3.82 -12.06
CA CYS A 44 11.37 -3.90 -12.84
C CYS A 44 10.20 -4.18 -11.91
N THR A 45 9.33 -3.19 -11.70
CA THR A 45 8.25 -3.26 -10.72
C THR A 45 6.94 -3.81 -11.29
N ASP A 46 6.77 -3.85 -12.61
CA ASP A 46 5.49 -4.23 -13.26
C ASP A 46 5.04 -5.67 -12.94
N GLY A 47 6.02 -6.57 -12.76
CA GLY A 47 5.81 -7.98 -12.43
C GLY A 47 5.62 -8.27 -10.94
N PHE A 48 5.58 -7.25 -10.08
CA PHE A 48 5.55 -7.38 -8.63
C PHE A 48 4.30 -6.72 -8.02
N GLU A 49 3.87 -7.26 -6.89
CA GLU A 49 2.85 -6.71 -6.01
C GLU A 49 3.52 -6.20 -4.74
N ILE A 50 3.10 -5.04 -4.28
CA ILE A 50 3.61 -4.45 -3.04
C ILE A 50 2.71 -4.87 -1.90
N ASN A 51 3.28 -5.54 -0.90
CA ASN A 51 2.59 -5.96 0.30
C ASN A 51 3.18 -5.26 1.52
N LEU A 52 2.33 -4.64 2.32
CA LEU A 52 2.73 -3.94 3.54
C LEU A 52 2.10 -4.58 4.78
N VAL A 53 2.91 -4.78 5.81
CA VAL A 53 2.48 -5.16 7.15
C VAL A 53 2.65 -3.94 8.05
N ILE A 54 1.52 -3.37 8.46
CA ILE A 54 1.45 -2.21 9.36
C ILE A 54 1.05 -2.73 10.73
N THR A 55 1.76 -2.29 11.77
CA THR A 55 1.40 -2.56 13.16
C THR A 55 1.22 -1.26 13.92
N SER A 56 0.36 -1.28 14.92
CA SER A 56 0.11 -0.17 15.82
C SER A 56 -0.10 -0.71 17.22
N TYR A 57 -0.01 0.17 18.22
CA TYR A 57 -0.33 -0.18 19.60
C TYR A 57 -1.83 -0.39 19.81
N ASP A 58 -2.67 0.33 19.06
CA ASP A 58 -4.13 0.26 19.15
C ASP A 58 -4.73 -0.09 17.78
N GLU A 59 -5.72 -0.97 17.79
CA GLU A 59 -6.50 -1.35 16.60
C GLU A 59 -7.25 -0.15 16.01
N ALA A 60 -7.63 0.84 16.83
CA ALA A 60 -8.29 2.06 16.38
C ALA A 60 -7.45 2.83 15.34
N TYR A 61 -6.13 2.92 15.53
CA TYR A 61 -5.23 3.56 14.56
C TYR A 61 -5.15 2.78 13.25
N LEU A 62 -5.11 1.45 13.31
CA LEU A 62 -5.12 0.60 12.11
C LEU A 62 -6.42 0.76 11.32
N ASN A 63 -7.55 0.82 12.02
CA ASN A 63 -8.86 1.04 11.40
C ASN A 63 -8.96 2.42 10.75
N PHE A 64 -8.40 3.45 11.37
CA PHE A 64 -8.37 4.79 10.81
C PHE A 64 -7.47 4.87 9.57
N ILE A 65 -6.26 4.30 9.60
CA ILE A 65 -5.37 4.24 8.43
C ILE A 65 -6.04 3.48 7.29
N LYS A 66 -6.75 2.38 7.60
CA LYS A 66 -7.52 1.63 6.60
C LYS A 66 -8.63 2.48 5.98
N TYR A 67 -9.36 3.24 6.78
CA TYR A 67 -10.39 4.16 6.28
C TYR A 67 -9.80 5.20 5.31
N LEU A 68 -8.70 5.86 5.69
CA LEU A 68 -8.02 6.84 4.83
C LEU A 68 -7.54 6.21 3.51
N TYR A 69 -6.99 5.00 3.58
CA TYR A 69 -6.58 4.25 2.40
C TYR A 69 -7.75 3.98 1.46
N ASP A 70 -8.86 3.45 1.99
CA ASP A 70 -10.05 3.12 1.20
C ASP A 70 -10.66 4.38 0.55
N GLU A 71 -10.70 5.51 1.27
CA GLU A 71 -11.16 6.81 0.74
C GLU A 71 -10.26 7.31 -0.40
N LYS A 72 -8.93 7.20 -0.24
CA LYS A 72 -7.96 7.61 -1.25
C LYS A 72 -8.11 6.79 -2.53
N VAL A 73 -8.24 5.47 -2.40
CA VAL A 73 -8.45 4.56 -3.55
C VAL A 73 -9.78 4.88 -4.24
N SER A 74 -10.86 5.03 -3.48
CA SER A 74 -12.18 5.38 -4.03
C SER A 74 -12.15 6.70 -4.80
N THR A 75 -11.39 7.69 -4.31
CA THR A 75 -11.22 8.97 -5.00
C THR A 75 -10.45 8.82 -6.31
N ILE A 76 -9.37 8.02 -6.33
CA ILE A 76 -8.61 7.72 -7.55
C ILE A 76 -9.49 7.02 -8.57
N ASP A 77 -10.24 6.01 -8.17
CA ASP A 77 -11.15 5.27 -9.04
C ASP A 77 -12.23 6.18 -9.64
N TYR A 78 -12.79 7.08 -8.82
CA TYR A 78 -13.73 8.09 -9.28
C TYR A 78 -13.11 9.01 -10.34
N LEU A 79 -11.92 9.57 -10.08
CA LEU A 79 -11.23 10.45 -11.02
C LEU A 79 -10.87 9.73 -12.33
N ASN A 80 -10.42 8.48 -12.25
CA ASN A 80 -10.15 7.65 -13.42
C ASN A 80 -11.41 7.42 -14.26
N SER A 81 -12.57 7.25 -13.62
CA SER A 81 -13.86 7.13 -14.33
C SER A 81 -14.23 8.40 -15.10
N CYS A 82 -13.86 9.58 -14.59
CA CYS A 82 -14.11 10.86 -15.27
C CYS A 82 -13.20 11.11 -16.48
N ILE A 83 -11.96 10.59 -16.47
CA ILE A 83 -11.00 10.72 -17.58
C ILE A 83 -11.31 9.73 -18.71
N SER A 84 -11.94 8.61 -18.38
CA SER A 84 -12.25 7.52 -19.32
C SER A 84 -13.55 7.74 -20.11
N GLN A 85 -14.20 8.90 -19.97
CA GLN A 85 -15.36 9.36 -20.75
C GLN A 85 -14.93 10.25 -21.92
#